data_AF-A0A132A1Z4-F1
#
_entry.id   AF-A0A132A1Z4-F1
#
_cell.length_a   1.000
_cell.length_b   1.000
_cell.length_c   1.000
_cell.angle_alpha   90.00
_cell.angle_beta   90.00
_cell.angle_gamma   90.00
#
_symmetry.space_group_name_H-M   'P 1'
#
loop_
_entity.id
_entity.type
_entity.pdbx_description
1 polymer ?
#
loop_
_entity_poly.entity_id
_entity_poly.type
_entity_poly.pdbx_seq_one_letter_code
_entity_poly.pdbx_strand_id
1 'polypeptide(L)'
;MALARIQYKTTYACEHRELHLQCDPNESIHLVRANYGRFSLSICNDGGRLDLSVMCMSFRSFLIMSDRCSNKQNCSVTVSSQLFDDPCPGTAKYLEVQYHCVQGENFFIRCFQKFKL
;
A
#
# COMPACT_ATOMS: atom_id res chain seq x y z
N MET A 1 25.33 -18.05 6.15
CA MET A 1 24.52 -16.85 6.42
C MET A 1 23.26 -16.95 5.58
N ALA A 2 22.10 -17.21 6.18
CA ALA A 2 20.85 -17.20 5.43
C ALA A 2 20.54 -15.75 5.03
N LEU A 3 20.35 -15.49 3.74
CA LEU A 3 19.82 -14.20 3.29
C LEU A 3 18.42 -14.07 3.89
N ALA A 4 18.22 -13.10 4.78
CA ALA A 4 16.89 -12.78 5.29
C ALA A 4 15.99 -12.46 4.10
N ARG A 5 14.98 -13.29 3.85
CA ARG A 5 14.01 -13.05 2.78
C ARG A 5 13.06 -11.94 3.23
N ILE A 6 12.95 -10.90 2.41
CA ILE A 6 11.94 -9.86 2.57
C ILE A 6 10.55 -10.51 2.46
N GLN A 7 9.72 -10.33 3.48
CA GLN A 7 8.33 -10.79 3.46
C GLN A 7 7.41 -9.64 3.02
N TYR A 8 6.98 -9.71 1.76
CA TYR A 8 6.00 -8.78 1.21
C TYR A 8 4.58 -9.16 1.68
N LYS A 9 3.85 -8.16 2.13
CA LYS A 9 2.42 -8.23 2.46
C LYS A 9 1.65 -7.45 1.40
N THR A 10 0.52 -8.01 0.94
CA THR A 10 -0.42 -7.30 0.05
C THR A 10 -1.75 -7.20 0.77
N THR A 11 -2.29 -5.99 0.88
CA THR A 11 -3.56 -5.70 1.55
C THR A 11 -4.48 -4.94 0.61
N TYR A 12 -5.78 -5.22 0.72
CA TYR A 12 -6.82 -4.62 -0.09
C TYR A 12 -7.89 -4.00 0.79
N ALA A 13 -8.49 -2.91 0.33
CA ALA A 13 -9.74 -2.40 0.88
C ALA A 13 -10.60 -1.83 -0.25
N CYS A 14 -11.88 -2.20 -0.25
CA CYS A 14 -12.85 -1.68 -1.21
C CYS A 14 -13.08 -0.18 -0.98
N GLU A 15 -13.54 0.52 -2.02
CA GLU A 15 -13.99 1.91 -1.88
C GLU A 15 -14.99 2.05 -0.71
N HIS A 16 -14.84 3.12 0.07
CA HIS A 16 -15.58 3.43 1.31
C HIS A 16 -15.27 2.52 2.50
N ARG A 17 -14.32 1.58 2.39
CA ARG A 17 -13.82 0.79 3.53
C ARG A 17 -12.50 1.35 4.05
N GLU A 18 -12.11 0.91 5.23
CA GLU A 18 -10.82 1.25 5.83
C GLU A 18 -9.78 0.19 5.47
N LEU A 19 -8.59 0.64 5.04
CA LEU A 19 -7.40 -0.18 4.89
C LEU A 19 -6.57 -0.10 6.17
N HIS A 20 -6.15 -1.24 6.72
CA HIS A 20 -5.24 -1.31 7.85
C HIS A 20 -3.90 -1.96 7.45
N LEU A 21 -2.80 -1.25 7.68
CA LEU A 21 -1.44 -1.76 7.51
C LEU A 21 -0.77 -1.89 8.88
N GLN A 22 -0.05 -2.98 9.11
CA GLN A 22 0.58 -3.24 10.41
C GLN A 22 1.88 -4.02 10.29
N CYS A 23 2.87 -3.57 11.07
CA CYS A 23 4.13 -4.23 11.33
C CYS A 23 4.26 -4.59 12.82
N ASP A 24 5.19 -5.50 13.11
CA ASP A 24 5.47 -5.92 14.47
C ASP A 24 6.14 -4.79 15.28
N PRO A 25 6.17 -4.87 16.62
CA PRO A 25 6.91 -3.90 17.44
C PRO A 25 8.34 -3.69 16.95
N ASN A 26 8.79 -2.44 16.92
CA ASN A 26 10.11 -1.98 16.41
C ASN A 26 10.32 -2.08 14.90
N GLU A 27 9.28 -2.42 14.14
CA GLU A 27 9.29 -2.37 12.69
C GLU A 27 8.43 -1.22 12.15
N SER A 28 8.71 -0.81 10.92
CA SER A 28 8.01 0.24 10.22
C SER A 28 7.62 -0.20 8.82
N ILE A 29 6.49 0.33 8.35
CA ILE A 29 5.95 0.08 7.03
C ILE A 29 6.86 0.76 6.00
N HIS A 30 7.32 -0.03 5.03
CA HIS A 30 7.96 0.47 3.84
C HIS A 30 7.18 -0.01 2.62
N LEU A 31 6.58 0.95 1.91
CA LEU A 31 5.73 0.69 0.76
C LEU A 31 6.56 0.25 -0.46
N VAL A 32 5.99 -0.65 -1.24
CA VAL A 32 6.54 -1.10 -2.53
C VAL A 32 5.69 -0.58 -3.67
N ARG A 33 4.37 -0.68 -3.54
CA ARG A 33 3.39 -0.19 -4.53
C ARG A 33 2.05 0.08 -3.86
N ALA A 34 1.30 1.01 -4.42
CA ALA A 34 -0.09 1.23 -4.08
C ALA A 34 -0.88 1.66 -5.32
N ASN A 35 -2.11 1.18 -5.45
CA ASN A 35 -3.04 1.59 -6.50
C ASN A 35 -4.46 1.69 -5.95
N TYR A 36 -5.05 2.89 -6.01
CA TYR A 36 -6.48 3.08 -5.93
C TYR A 36 -7.05 3.03 -7.35
N GLY A 37 -7.78 1.97 -7.66
CA GLY A 37 -8.23 1.68 -9.02
C GLY A 37 -8.81 0.28 -9.10
N ARG A 38 -8.52 -0.44 -10.20
CA ARG A 38 -8.94 -1.83 -10.38
C ARG A 38 -8.06 -2.54 -11.42
N PHE A 39 -7.49 -3.67 -11.03
CA PHE A 39 -6.74 -4.60 -11.90
C PHE A 39 -7.33 -6.02 -11.93
N SER A 40 -8.35 -6.31 -11.11
CA SER A 40 -8.99 -7.61 -11.04
C SER A 40 -10.50 -7.49 -10.98
N LEU A 41 -11.20 -8.42 -11.63
CA LEU A 41 -12.65 -8.62 -11.48
C LEU A 41 -13.02 -9.36 -10.19
N SER A 42 -12.08 -10.06 -9.54
CA SER A 42 -12.40 -10.90 -8.36
C SER A 42 -12.40 -10.16 -7.03
N ILE A 43 -11.75 -8.99 -6.95
CA ILE A 43 -11.61 -8.22 -5.70
C ILE A 43 -12.72 -7.18 -5.62
N CYS A 44 -13.41 -7.10 -4.48
CA CYS A 44 -14.46 -6.08 -4.25
C CYS A 44 -15.51 -6.06 -5.39
N ASN A 45 -16.04 -7.24 -5.73
CA ASN A 45 -17.02 -7.42 -6.81
C ASN A 45 -18.09 -8.41 -6.38
N ASP A 46 -18.73 -8.14 -5.25
CA ASP A 46 -19.72 -9.04 -4.66
C ASP A 46 -20.94 -9.28 -5.57
N GLY A 47 -21.23 -8.33 -6.47
CA GLY A 47 -22.28 -8.43 -7.48
C GLY A 47 -21.91 -9.22 -8.74
N GLY A 48 -20.67 -9.74 -8.84
CA GLY A 48 -20.24 -10.56 -9.98
C GLY A 48 -20.28 -9.82 -11.33
N ARG A 49 -20.09 -8.50 -11.33
CA ARG A 49 -20.09 -7.69 -12.55
C ARG A 49 -18.94 -8.11 -13.47
N LEU A 50 -19.24 -8.35 -14.75
CA LEU A 50 -18.25 -8.77 -15.76
C LEU A 50 -17.78 -7.63 -16.65
N ASP A 51 -18.43 -6.48 -16.57
CA ASP A 51 -18.22 -5.28 -17.39
C ASP A 51 -17.45 -4.17 -16.66
N LEU A 52 -16.79 -4.50 -15.54
CA LEU A 52 -15.92 -3.56 -14.84
C LEU A 52 -14.59 -3.39 -15.57
N SER A 53 -14.12 -2.14 -15.69
CA SER A 53 -12.76 -1.89 -16.20
C SER A 53 -11.70 -2.41 -15.25
N VAL A 54 -10.79 -3.25 -15.75
CA VAL A 54 -9.60 -3.74 -15.04
C VAL A 54 -8.30 -3.04 -15.48
N MET A 55 -8.42 -1.97 -16.26
CA MET A 55 -7.31 -1.11 -16.66
C MET A 55 -7.45 0.25 -15.97
N CYS A 56 -7.62 0.24 -14.65
CA CYS A 56 -7.80 1.44 -13.86
C CYS A 56 -6.66 1.63 -12.85
N MET A 57 -5.87 2.68 -13.08
CA MET A 57 -4.71 3.04 -12.26
C MET A 57 -4.76 4.52 -11.86
N SER A 58 -4.45 4.82 -10.61
CA SER A 58 -4.15 6.20 -10.17
C SER A 58 -2.66 6.37 -9.89
N PHE A 59 -2.03 7.29 -10.61
CA PHE A 59 -0.61 7.65 -10.45
C PHE A 59 -0.29 8.32 -9.10
N ARG A 60 -1.30 8.84 -8.39
CA ARG A 60 -1.10 9.51 -7.09
C ARG A 60 -1.14 8.56 -5.90
N SER A 61 -1.69 7.35 -6.09
CA SER A 61 -1.92 6.36 -5.03
C SER A 61 -0.68 6.10 -4.18
N PHE A 62 0.47 5.86 -4.84
CA PHE A 62 1.72 5.58 -4.14
C PHE A 62 2.19 6.78 -3.31
N LEU A 63 2.14 7.99 -3.85
CA LEU A 63 2.58 9.20 -3.15
C LEU A 63 1.73 9.46 -1.90
N ILE A 64 0.41 9.35 -2.04
CA ILE A 64 -0.54 9.56 -0.93
C ILE A 64 -0.33 8.51 0.16
N MET A 65 -0.20 7.23 -0.21
CA MET A 65 0.03 6.17 0.76
C MET A 65 1.40 6.31 1.43
N SER A 66 2.42 6.73 0.70
CA SER A 66 3.76 6.91 1.25
C SER A 66 3.77 8.02 2.31
N ASP A 67 3.16 9.16 2.00
CA ASP A 67 3.01 10.27 2.94
C ASP A 67 2.25 9.86 4.23
N ARG A 68 1.20 9.06 4.08
CA ARG A 68 0.35 8.68 5.22
C ARG A 68 0.93 7.55 6.08
N CYS A 69 1.59 6.58 5.47
CA CYS A 69 1.89 5.29 6.11
C CYS A 69 3.37 4.92 6.20
N SER A 70 4.24 5.43 5.32
CA SER A 70 5.66 5.06 5.37
C SER A 70 6.29 5.46 6.71
N ASN A 71 7.21 4.64 7.20
CA ASN A 71 7.91 4.82 8.48
C ASN A 71 7.02 4.75 9.73
N LYS A 72 5.76 4.34 9.61
CA LYS A 72 4.87 4.08 10.74
C LYS A 72 4.78 2.59 11.03
N GLN A 73 4.59 2.22 12.29
CA GLN A 73 4.36 0.82 12.66
C GLN A 73 2.95 0.35 12.22
N ASN A 74 1.96 1.23 12.37
CA ASN A 74 0.57 1.00 11.97
C ASN A 74 0.09 2.20 11.15
N CYS A 75 -0.82 1.93 10.21
CA CYS A 75 -1.46 2.96 9.40
C CYS A 75 -2.89 2.56 9.08
N SER A 76 -3.82 3.51 9.12
CA SER A 76 -5.20 3.30 8.72
C SER A 76 -5.67 4.41 7.80
N VAL A 77 -6.30 4.03 6.68
CA VAL A 77 -6.73 4.96 5.63
C VAL A 77 -8.12 4.57 5.15
N THR A 78 -9.07 5.51 5.25
CA THR A 78 -10.38 5.36 4.62
C THR A 78 -10.25 5.54 3.11
N VAL A 79 -10.58 4.51 2.35
CA VAL A 79 -10.44 4.48 0.89
C VAL A 79 -11.57 5.28 0.24
N SER A 80 -11.25 6.36 -0.46
CA SER A 80 -12.26 7.17 -1.14
C SER A 80 -11.69 7.99 -2.31
N SER A 81 -12.54 8.31 -3.28
CA SER A 81 -12.20 9.21 -4.39
C SER A 81 -11.88 10.64 -3.93
N GLN A 82 -12.33 11.05 -2.73
CA GLN A 82 -11.94 12.33 -2.13
C GLN A 82 -10.46 12.39 -1.78
N LEU A 83 -9.87 11.26 -1.41
CA LEU A 83 -8.46 11.18 -1.04
C LEU A 83 -7.55 10.96 -2.24
N PHE A 84 -7.96 10.09 -3.17
CA PHE A 84 -7.11 9.58 -4.26
C PHE A 84 -7.41 10.15 -5.64
N ASP A 85 -8.42 11.03 -5.76
CA ASP A 85 -9.12 11.38 -7.00
C ASP A 85 -9.80 10.15 -7.65
N ASP A 86 -10.65 10.37 -8.67
CA ASP A 86 -11.29 9.26 -9.40
C ASP A 86 -10.58 8.98 -10.74
N PRO A 87 -9.74 7.92 -10.83
CA PRO A 87 -9.06 7.54 -12.08
C PRO A 87 -9.96 6.85 -13.10
N CYS A 88 -11.13 6.35 -12.71
CA CYS A 88 -12.04 5.62 -13.60
C CYS A 88 -13.50 5.75 -13.15
N PRO A 89 -14.15 6.88 -13.48
CA PRO A 89 -15.55 7.11 -13.13
C PRO A 89 -16.48 5.98 -13.59
N GLY A 90 -17.42 5.59 -12.73
CA GLY A 90 -18.37 4.50 -12.99
C GLY A 90 -17.81 3.09 -12.78
N THR A 91 -16.51 2.93 -12.50
CA THR A 91 -15.92 1.66 -12.07
C THR A 91 -15.77 1.65 -10.55
N ALA A 92 -16.28 0.61 -9.89
CA ALA A 92 -16.07 0.40 -8.46
C ALA A 92 -14.58 0.16 -8.19
N LYS A 93 -13.93 0.96 -7.36
CA LYS A 93 -12.47 0.87 -7.13
C LYS A 93 -12.16 0.10 -5.84
N TYR A 94 -10.91 -0.31 -5.71
CA TYR A 94 -10.31 -0.75 -4.45
C TYR A 94 -8.90 -0.19 -4.34
N LEU A 95 -8.43 -0.01 -3.11
CA LEU A 95 -7.03 0.29 -2.83
C LEU A 95 -6.29 -1.03 -2.63
N GLU A 96 -5.26 -1.26 -3.43
CA GLU A 96 -4.30 -2.35 -3.28
C GLU A 96 -2.96 -1.78 -2.85
N VAL A 97 -2.39 -2.30 -1.77
CA VAL A 97 -1.10 -1.86 -1.23
C VAL A 97 -0.22 -3.06 -0.99
N GLN A 98 1.01 -3.02 -1.50
CA GLN A 98 2.06 -3.97 -1.16
C GLN A 98 3.16 -3.25 -0.41
N TYR A 99 3.58 -3.86 0.70
CA TYR A 99 4.56 -3.31 1.62
C TYR A 99 5.35 -4.43 2.26
N HIS A 100 6.43 -4.08 2.94
CA HIS A 100 7.12 -4.95 3.87
C HIS A 100 7.47 -4.18 5.13
N CYS A 101 7.82 -4.89 6.19
CA CYS A 101 8.21 -4.29 7.46
C CYS A 101 9.73 -4.23 7.57
N VAL A 102 10.27 -3.10 8.03
CA VAL A 102 11.71 -2.89 8.24
C VAL A 102 11.98 -2.44 9.66
N GLN A 103 13.00 -3.01 10.29
CA GLN A 103 13.43 -2.61 11.64
C GLN A 103 13.95 -1.16 11.64
N GLY A 104 13.43 -0.33 12.55
CA GLY A 104 13.78 1.09 12.63
C GLY A 104 15.26 1.37 12.96
N GLU A 105 15.95 0.41 13.55
CA GLU A 105 17.33 0.57 14.04
C GLU A 105 18.42 0.29 12.97
N ASN A 106 18.07 -0.27 11.81
CA ASN A 106 19.07 -0.77 10.86
C ASN A 106 19.36 0.15 9.66
N PHE A 107 18.60 1.23 9.44
CA PHE A 107 18.84 2.13 8.31
C PHE A 107 19.73 3.34 8.68
N PHE A 108 19.52 3.95 9.85
CA PHE A 108 20.33 5.08 10.30
C PHE A 108 21.77 4.66 10.65
N ILE A 109 21.98 3.52 11.33
CA ILE A 109 23.32 3.05 11.69
C ILE A 109 24.14 2.68 10.45
N ARG A 110 23.51 2.05 9.44
CA ARG A 110 24.19 1.69 8.19
C ARG A 110 24.56 2.90 7.34
N CYS A 111 23.74 3.96 7.33
CA CYS A 111 24.07 5.19 6.61
C CYS A 111 25.22 5.93 7.32
N PHE A 112 25.15 6.11 8.65
CA PHE A 112 26.22 6.76 9.41
C PHE A 112 27.57 6.01 9.36
N GLN A 113 27.54 4.68 9.35
CA GLN A 113 28.77 3.89 9.19
C GLN A 113 29.34 3.93 7.76
N LYS A 114 28.55 4.32 6.75
CA LYS A 114 29.03 4.49 5.36
C LYS A 114 29.70 5.85 5.10
N PHE A 115 29.50 6.83 5.96
CA PHE A 115 30.14 8.17 5.87
C PHE A 115 31.33 8.35 6.84
N LYS A 116 31.70 7.31 7.59
CA LYS A 116 32.97 7.21 8.32
C LYS A 116 33.89 6.21 7.60
N LEU A 117 34.40 6.60 6.44
CA LEU A 117 35.66 6.15 5.81
C LEU A 117 35.93 7.02 4.57
#